data_AF-A0A2P5BL81-F1
#
_entry.id   AF-A0A2P5BL81-F1
#
_cell.length_a   1.000
_cell.length_b   1.000
_cell.length_c   1.000
_cell.angle_alpha   90.00
_cell.angle_beta   90.00
_cell.angle_gamma   90.00
#
_symmetry.space_group_name_H-M   'P 1'
#
loop_
_entity.id
_entity.type
_entity.pdbx_description
1 polymer ?
#
loop_
_entity_poly.entity_id
_entity_poly.type
_entity_poly.pdbx_seq_one_letter_code
_entity_poly.pdbx_strand_id
1 'polypeptide(L)'
;AYHCLFDHSIEEDAAHCIKGSERKLLVALVSAYRYDGKKINYETTKSDAKVLGNAIKNVDKKSLLEDDEVVRILTTRSKPHLKKVYRQYKKIFDKNLDEDLDTDLRLKEIVQCLCTPHKYFIKVLDASLKNDVDMKVKKALTRIIVTRANTDIKQIGDEFQ
;
A
#
# COMPACT_ATOMS: atom_id res chain seq x y z
N ALA A 1 -13.90 -17.25 1.70
CA ALA A 1 -14.65 -16.43 0.73
C ALA A 1 -14.22 -16.74 -0.70
N TYR A 2 -12.98 -16.42 -1.09
CA TYR A 2 -12.50 -16.64 -2.47
C TYR A 2 -12.59 -18.12 -2.89
N HIS A 3 -12.02 -19.03 -2.10
CA HIS A 3 -12.08 -20.49 -2.39
C HIS A 3 -13.52 -21.00 -2.55
N CYS A 4 -14.48 -20.47 -1.76
CA CYS A 4 -15.87 -20.90 -1.81
C CYS A 4 -16.61 -20.47 -3.09
N LEU A 5 -16.06 -19.49 -3.81
CA LEU A 5 -16.67 -18.93 -5.02
C LEU A 5 -15.97 -19.43 -6.29
N PHE A 6 -14.69 -19.79 -6.19
CA PHE A 6 -13.86 -20.06 -7.35
C PHE A 6 -13.17 -21.43 -7.33
N ASP A 7 -13.24 -22.18 -6.22
CA ASP A 7 -12.61 -23.51 -6.04
C ASP A 7 -11.07 -23.52 -6.11
N HIS A 8 -10.45 -22.36 -5.99
CA HIS A 8 -9.01 -22.18 -5.98
C HIS A 8 -8.60 -20.91 -5.23
N SER A 9 -7.30 -20.67 -5.05
CA SER A 9 -6.73 -19.60 -4.24
C SER A 9 -6.66 -18.25 -4.95
N ILE A 10 -6.64 -17.13 -4.21
CA ILE A 10 -6.42 -15.82 -4.85
C ILE A 10 -4.95 -15.65 -5.26
N GLU A 11 -4.06 -16.35 -4.55
CA GLU A 11 -2.62 -16.37 -4.74
C GLU A 11 -2.24 -16.98 -6.08
N GLU A 12 -2.85 -18.11 -6.47
CA GLU A 12 -2.59 -18.73 -7.77
C GLU A 12 -3.10 -17.87 -8.92
N ASP A 13 -4.27 -17.26 -8.79
CA ASP A 13 -4.81 -16.36 -9.80
C ASP A 13 -3.95 -15.10 -9.93
N ALA A 14 -3.51 -14.53 -8.82
CA ALA A 14 -2.57 -13.42 -8.83
C ALA A 14 -1.26 -13.81 -9.51
N ALA A 15 -0.70 -14.99 -9.19
CA ALA A 15 0.56 -15.47 -9.78
C ALA A 15 0.43 -15.81 -11.27
N HIS A 16 -0.74 -16.28 -11.71
CA HIS A 16 -1.03 -16.62 -13.09
C HIS A 16 -1.33 -15.37 -13.93
N CYS A 17 -2.21 -14.49 -13.47
CA CYS A 17 -2.73 -13.36 -14.24
C CYS A 17 -1.77 -12.15 -14.27
N ILE A 18 -1.02 -11.91 -13.19
CA ILE A 18 -0.10 -10.77 -13.10
C ILE A 18 1.24 -11.15 -13.71
N LYS A 19 1.72 -10.34 -14.66
CA LYS A 19 3.02 -10.51 -15.31
C LYS A 19 3.95 -9.36 -14.94
N GLY A 20 5.25 -9.53 -15.20
CA GLY A 20 6.26 -8.50 -14.93
C GLY A 20 6.71 -8.40 -13.46
N SER A 21 7.41 -7.32 -13.14
CA SER A 21 8.10 -7.11 -11.86
C SER A 21 7.15 -6.98 -10.66
N GLU A 22 5.92 -6.50 -10.87
CA GLU A 22 4.91 -6.37 -9.82
C GLU A 22 4.34 -7.69 -9.29
N ARG A 23 4.44 -8.79 -10.06
CA ARG A 23 3.89 -10.10 -9.67
C ARG A 23 4.39 -10.52 -8.29
N LYS A 24 5.71 -10.38 -8.06
CA LYS A 24 6.34 -10.78 -6.79
C LYS A 24 5.74 -10.04 -5.60
N LEU A 25 5.61 -8.72 -5.71
CA LEU A 25 5.05 -7.89 -4.65
C LEU A 25 3.56 -8.16 -4.43
N LEU A 26 2.76 -8.23 -5.50
CA LEU A 26 1.32 -8.40 -5.39
C LEU A 26 0.94 -9.79 -4.85
N VAL A 27 1.61 -10.85 -5.29
CA VAL A 27 1.43 -12.21 -4.74
C VAL A 27 1.81 -12.23 -3.25
N ALA A 28 2.93 -11.61 -2.88
CA ALA A 28 3.35 -11.54 -1.48
C ALA A 28 2.38 -10.71 -0.62
N LEU A 29 1.75 -9.67 -1.17
CA LEU A 29 0.74 -8.87 -0.47
C LEU A 29 -0.54 -9.65 -0.20
N VAL A 30 -1.06 -10.40 -1.18
CA VAL A 30 -2.28 -11.21 -0.99
C VAL A 30 -2.04 -12.41 -0.08
N SER A 31 -0.81 -12.96 -0.08
CA SER A 31 -0.41 -14.07 0.79
C SER A 31 -0.10 -13.65 2.23
N ALA A 32 -0.14 -12.35 2.55
CA ALA A 32 0.42 -11.83 3.80
C ALA A 32 -0.45 -12.13 5.02
N TYR A 33 0.03 -13.02 5.90
CA TYR A 33 -0.53 -13.22 7.25
C TYR A 33 0.27 -12.45 8.30
N ARG A 34 -0.04 -11.16 8.47
CA ARG A 34 0.75 -10.23 9.28
C ARG A 34 0.42 -10.30 10.75
N TYR A 35 1.42 -10.05 11.59
CA TYR A 35 1.21 -9.77 13.02
C TYR A 35 0.30 -8.55 13.21
N ASP A 36 -0.75 -8.70 14.02
CA ASP A 36 -1.74 -7.63 14.30
C ASP A 36 -1.66 -7.08 15.73
N GLY A 37 -0.65 -7.48 16.50
CA GLY A 37 -0.47 -7.00 17.86
C GLY A 37 0.19 -5.61 17.95
N LYS A 38 0.18 -5.04 19.17
CA LYS A 38 0.59 -3.64 19.44
C LYS A 38 2.10 -3.46 19.68
N LYS A 39 2.87 -4.53 19.88
CA LYS A 39 4.30 -4.45 20.16
C LYS A 39 5.06 -3.96 18.92
N ILE A 40 5.83 -2.88 19.07
CA ILE A 40 6.65 -2.28 18.01
C ILE A 40 8.05 -2.04 18.57
N ASN A 41 9.08 -2.50 17.86
CA ASN A 41 10.46 -2.19 18.19
C ASN A 41 10.91 -0.92 17.44
N TYR A 42 11.25 0.12 18.20
CA TYR A 42 11.61 1.42 17.64
C TYR A 42 12.85 1.39 16.72
N GLU A 43 13.91 0.70 17.14
CA GLU A 43 15.15 0.60 16.35
C GLU A 43 14.91 -0.08 15.01
N THR A 44 14.10 -1.14 14.99
CA THR A 44 13.73 -1.80 13.73
C THR A 44 12.94 -0.88 12.81
N THR A 45 12.08 0.01 13.33
CA THR A 45 11.36 0.98 12.49
C THR A 45 12.28 2.02 11.87
N LYS A 46 13.34 2.42 12.60
CA LYS A 46 14.36 3.36 12.10
C LYS A 46 15.25 2.69 11.06
N SER A 47 15.63 1.43 11.29
CA SER A 47 16.41 0.62 10.34
C SER A 47 15.62 0.39 9.04
N ASP A 48 14.39 -0.10 9.11
CA ASP A 48 13.55 -0.34 7.92
C ASP A 48 13.30 0.97 7.15
N ALA A 49 13.12 2.11 7.83
CA ALA A 49 12.99 3.42 7.16
C ALA A 49 14.24 3.80 6.36
N LYS A 50 15.44 3.55 6.91
CA LYS A 50 16.71 3.77 6.19
C LYS A 50 16.84 2.84 5.00
N VAL A 51 16.45 1.57 5.15
CA VAL A 51 16.47 0.59 4.04
C VAL A 51 15.60 1.06 2.89
N LEU A 52 14.36 1.48 3.17
CA LEU A 52 13.47 2.03 2.13
C LEU A 52 14.06 3.27 1.45
N GLY A 53 14.60 4.22 2.22
CA GLY A 53 15.18 5.44 1.64
C GLY A 53 16.44 5.16 0.81
N ASN A 54 17.27 4.21 1.23
CA ASN A 54 18.43 3.79 0.46
C ASN A 54 18.01 3.07 -0.84
N ALA A 55 16.96 2.25 -0.80
CA ALA A 55 16.44 1.60 -2.00
C ALA A 55 15.91 2.64 -3.00
N ILE A 56 15.11 3.62 -2.53
CA ILE A 56 14.58 4.71 -3.36
C ILE A 56 15.71 5.52 -4.02
N LYS A 57 16.75 5.88 -3.25
CA LYS A 57 17.92 6.60 -3.79
C LYS A 57 18.71 5.83 -4.86
N ASN A 58 18.54 4.51 -4.93
CA ASN A 58 19.23 3.65 -5.89
C ASN A 58 18.28 3.04 -6.94
N VAL A 59 17.10 3.64 -7.13
CA VAL A 59 16.08 3.11 -8.06
C VAL A 59 16.59 2.96 -9.50
N ASP A 60 17.50 3.83 -9.94
CA ASP A 60 18.12 3.76 -11.27
C ASP A 60 18.95 2.49 -11.48
N LYS A 61 19.38 1.84 -10.39
CA LYS A 61 20.20 0.62 -10.43
C LYS A 61 19.38 -0.65 -10.26
N LYS A 62 18.25 -0.56 -9.54
CA LYS A 62 17.41 -1.70 -9.20
C LYS A 62 15.96 -1.26 -8.97
N SER A 63 15.03 -1.93 -9.65
CA SER A 63 13.61 -1.68 -9.44
C SER A 63 13.22 -1.95 -7.99
N LEU A 64 12.46 -1.03 -7.38
CA LEU A 64 11.94 -1.18 -6.02
C LEU A 64 11.03 -2.41 -5.88
N LEU A 65 10.35 -2.80 -6.96
CA LEU A 65 9.49 -3.98 -7.00
C LEU A 65 10.28 -5.30 -6.98
N GLU A 66 11.55 -5.25 -7.37
CA GLU A 66 12.47 -6.39 -7.39
C GLU A 66 13.40 -6.41 -6.17
N ASP A 67 13.42 -5.34 -5.39
CA ASP A 67 14.22 -5.27 -4.18
C ASP A 67 13.62 -6.13 -3.05
N ASP A 68 14.33 -7.20 -2.70
CA ASP A 68 13.92 -8.16 -1.68
C ASP A 68 13.61 -7.51 -0.34
N GLU A 69 14.38 -6.49 0.07
CA GLU A 69 14.16 -5.83 1.35
C GLU A 69 12.96 -4.90 1.30
N VAL A 70 12.74 -4.19 0.19
CA VAL A 70 11.51 -3.40 -0.02
C VAL A 70 10.28 -4.32 0.02
N VAL A 71 10.30 -5.41 -0.76
CA VAL A 71 9.20 -6.39 -0.78
C VAL A 71 8.99 -6.98 0.61
N ARG A 72 10.05 -7.43 1.29
CA ARG A 72 9.97 -8.00 2.65
C ARG A 72 9.36 -7.02 3.63
N ILE A 73 9.84 -5.77 3.68
CA ILE A 73 9.31 -4.76 4.60
C ILE A 73 7.82 -4.53 4.33
N LEU A 74 7.46 -4.28 3.07
CA LEU A 74 6.08 -3.96 2.71
C LEU A 74 5.12 -5.13 2.86
N THR A 75 5.57 -6.38 2.76
CA THR A 75 4.71 -7.58 2.78
C THR A 75 4.64 -8.30 4.13
N THR A 76 5.67 -8.17 4.97
CA THR A 76 5.75 -8.94 6.24
C THR A 76 5.53 -8.13 7.50
N ARG A 77 5.87 -6.82 7.51
CA ARG A 77 5.74 -5.99 8.71
C ARG A 77 4.27 -5.71 9.04
N SER A 78 3.98 -5.56 10.34
CA SER A 78 2.64 -5.20 10.80
C SER A 78 2.27 -3.79 10.36
N LYS A 79 0.96 -3.52 10.20
CA LYS A 79 0.48 -2.17 9.85
C LYS A 79 0.91 -1.10 10.88
N PRO A 80 0.83 -1.34 12.20
CA PRO A 80 1.35 -0.37 13.18
C PRO A 80 2.85 -0.09 13.02
N HIS A 81 3.65 -1.11 12.70
CA HIS A 81 5.08 -0.96 12.43
C HIS A 81 5.32 -0.09 11.19
N LEU A 82 4.63 -0.38 10.08
CA LEU A 82 4.76 0.38 8.83
C LEU A 82 4.36 1.85 9.00
N LYS A 83 3.30 2.13 9.76
CA LYS A 83 2.93 3.52 10.14
C LYS A 83 4.05 4.23 10.89
N LYS A 84 4.79 3.53 11.75
CA LYS A 84 5.94 4.09 12.47
C LYS A 84 7.15 4.28 11.53
N VAL A 85 7.41 3.33 10.64
CA VAL A 85 8.43 3.45 9.58
C VAL A 85 8.17 4.69 8.72
N TYR A 86 6.94 4.92 8.27
CA TYR A 86 6.54 6.10 7.51
C TYR A 86 6.88 7.41 8.26
N ARG A 87 6.60 7.47 9.58
CA ARG A 87 6.95 8.64 10.41
C ARG A 87 8.46 8.79 10.61
N GLN A 88 9.20 7.69 10.74
CA GLN A 88 10.66 7.75 10.85
C GLN A 88 11.32 8.18 9.55
N TYR A 89 10.79 7.71 8.42
CA TYR A 89 11.25 8.12 7.09
C TYR A 89 11.23 9.64 6.96
N LYS A 90 10.09 10.27 7.27
CA LYS A 90 9.97 11.73 7.28
C LYS A 90 11.02 12.42 8.16
N LYS A 91 11.30 11.88 9.35
CA LYS A 91 12.32 12.45 10.25
C LYS A 91 13.75 12.32 9.73
N ILE A 92 14.04 11.27 8.96
CA ILE A 92 15.40 10.97 8.48
C ILE A 92 15.69 11.69 7.16
N PHE A 93 14.71 11.78 6.27
CA PHE A 93 14.86 12.28 4.90
C PHE A 93 14.14 13.61 4.65
N ASP A 94 13.45 14.15 5.66
CA ASP A 94 12.67 15.40 5.61
C ASP A 94 11.61 15.46 4.49
N LYS A 95 11.14 14.28 4.05
CA LYS A 95 10.14 14.13 3.00
C LYS A 95 9.23 12.93 3.29
N ASN A 96 7.97 12.98 2.88
CA ASN A 96 7.08 11.84 3.10
C ASN A 96 7.45 10.68 2.18
N LEU A 97 7.39 9.44 2.68
CA LEU A 97 7.76 8.25 1.91
C LEU A 97 6.96 8.11 0.61
N ASP A 98 5.68 8.45 0.61
CA ASP A 98 4.82 8.38 -0.58
C ASP A 98 5.09 9.50 -1.60
N GLU A 99 5.69 10.62 -1.20
CA GLU A 99 6.14 11.70 -2.10
C GLU A 99 7.48 11.35 -2.77
N ASP A 100 8.29 10.50 -2.14
CA ASP A 100 9.52 9.96 -2.73
C ASP A 100 9.27 8.83 -3.73
N LEU A 101 8.01 8.42 -3.87
CA LEU A 101 7.56 7.37 -4.78
C LEU A 101 6.71 7.91 -5.95
N ASP A 102 6.77 9.21 -6.23
CA ASP A 102 5.99 9.83 -7.31
C ASP A 102 6.27 9.23 -8.70
N THR A 103 7.46 8.66 -8.90
CA THR A 103 7.85 7.95 -10.13
C THR A 103 7.30 6.52 -10.21
N ASP A 104 6.88 5.93 -9.08
CA ASP A 104 6.28 4.60 -9.00
C ASP A 104 4.90 4.68 -8.32
N LEU A 105 3.90 5.02 -9.14
CA LEU A 105 2.52 5.21 -8.69
C LEU A 105 1.94 3.99 -7.96
N ARG A 106 2.34 2.77 -8.36
CA ARG A 106 1.85 1.54 -7.73
C ARG A 106 2.42 1.39 -6.32
N LEU A 107 3.73 1.57 -6.17
CA LEU A 107 4.37 1.49 -4.87
C LEU A 107 3.90 2.60 -3.93
N LYS A 108 3.68 3.81 -4.48
CA LYS A 108 3.04 4.91 -3.76
C LYS A 108 1.68 4.51 -3.19
N GLU A 109 0.81 3.92 -4.01
CA GLU A 109 -0.52 3.48 -3.58
C GLU A 109 -0.47 2.37 -2.53
N ILE A 110 0.48 1.44 -2.64
CA ILE A 110 0.71 0.39 -1.64
C ILE A 110 1.12 1.01 -0.29
N VAL A 111 2.08 1.95 -0.31
CA VAL A 111 2.52 2.67 0.89
C VAL A 111 1.36 3.45 1.50
N GLN A 112 0.55 4.13 0.68
CA GLN A 112 -0.63 4.83 1.18
C GLN A 112 -1.63 3.87 1.82
N CYS A 113 -1.98 2.75 1.16
CA CYS A 113 -2.89 1.75 1.73
C CYS A 113 -2.40 1.17 3.06
N LEU A 114 -1.09 0.95 3.22
CA LEU A 114 -0.51 0.35 4.43
C LEU A 114 -0.31 1.37 5.57
N CYS A 115 0.10 2.60 5.24
CA CYS A 115 0.56 3.59 6.21
C CYS A 115 -0.45 4.71 6.43
N THR A 116 -1.09 5.20 5.37
CA THR A 116 -1.99 6.36 5.38
C THR A 116 -3.23 6.10 4.51
N PRO A 117 -4.07 5.10 4.86
CA PRO A 117 -5.13 4.62 3.97
C PRO A 117 -6.17 5.68 3.62
N HIS A 118 -6.42 6.64 4.52
CA HIS A 118 -7.28 7.79 4.27
C HIS A 118 -6.84 8.59 3.04
N LYS A 119 -5.54 8.89 2.89
CA LYS A 119 -5.00 9.58 1.70
C LYS A 119 -5.32 8.85 0.40
N TYR A 120 -5.22 7.52 0.40
CA TYR A 120 -5.57 6.73 -0.79
C TYR A 120 -7.06 6.83 -1.10
N PHE A 121 -7.93 6.68 -0.10
CA PHE A 121 -9.37 6.75 -0.31
C PHE A 121 -9.83 8.14 -0.76
N ILE A 122 -9.31 9.21 -0.15
CA ILE A 122 -9.57 10.61 -0.56
C ILE A 122 -9.14 10.82 -2.01
N LYS A 123 -7.93 10.39 -2.39
CA LYS A 123 -7.46 10.45 -3.79
C LYS A 123 -8.43 9.78 -4.77
N VAL A 124 -8.96 8.61 -4.43
CA VAL A 124 -9.92 7.91 -5.30
C VAL A 124 -11.27 8.61 -5.32
N LEU A 125 -11.73 9.15 -4.19
CA LEU A 125 -12.95 9.96 -4.10
C LEU A 125 -12.83 11.21 -4.99
N ASP A 126 -11.75 11.97 -4.86
CA ASP A 126 -11.45 13.15 -5.68
C ASP A 126 -11.43 12.82 -7.17
N ALA A 127 -10.78 11.72 -7.53
CA ALA A 127 -10.74 11.27 -8.93
C ALA A 127 -12.13 10.90 -9.45
N SER A 128 -13.00 10.37 -8.59
CA SER A 128 -14.34 9.90 -8.96
C SER A 128 -15.41 10.98 -9.09
N LEU A 129 -15.17 12.15 -8.48
CA LEU A 129 -16.11 13.30 -8.53
C LEU A 129 -15.83 14.26 -9.69
N LYS A 130 -14.83 13.97 -10.53
CA LYS A 130 -14.58 14.73 -11.77
C LYS A 130 -15.68 14.44 -12.80
N ASN A 131 -15.93 15.41 -13.69
CA ASN A 131 -16.84 15.22 -14.82
C ASN A 131 -16.30 14.13 -15.77
N ASP A 132 -17.21 13.40 -16.42
CA ASP A 132 -16.88 12.37 -17.44
C ASP A 132 -15.95 11.23 -16.99
N VAL A 133 -16.04 10.82 -15.73
CA VAL A 133 -15.26 9.68 -15.21
C VAL A 133 -15.68 8.34 -15.83
N ASP A 134 -14.68 7.52 -16.13
CA ASP A 134 -14.88 6.20 -16.72
C ASP A 134 -15.60 5.21 -15.77
N MET A 135 -16.04 4.08 -16.32
CA MET A 135 -16.75 3.06 -15.55
C MET A 135 -15.87 2.35 -14.50
N LYS A 136 -14.54 2.32 -14.67
CA LYS A 136 -13.62 1.72 -13.69
C LYS A 136 -13.55 2.58 -12.44
N VAL A 137 -13.49 3.90 -12.60
CA VAL A 137 -13.48 4.87 -11.49
C VAL A 137 -14.80 4.80 -10.72
N LYS A 138 -15.95 4.72 -11.42
CA LYS A 138 -17.26 4.54 -10.76
C LYS A 138 -17.32 3.25 -9.93
N LYS A 139 -16.81 2.13 -10.47
CA LYS A 139 -16.72 0.87 -9.72
C LYS A 139 -15.79 0.98 -8.50
N ALA A 140 -14.68 1.71 -8.62
CA ALA A 140 -13.78 1.95 -7.50
C ALA A 140 -14.46 2.74 -6.38
N LEU A 141 -15.23 3.78 -6.73
CA LEU A 141 -16.05 4.55 -5.79
C LEU A 141 -17.05 3.66 -5.05
N THR A 142 -17.85 2.87 -5.79
CA THR A 142 -18.82 1.94 -5.18
C THR A 142 -18.11 0.97 -4.23
N ARG A 143 -16.97 0.41 -4.62
CA ARG A 143 -16.18 -0.49 -3.77
C ARG A 143 -15.76 0.20 -2.48
N ILE A 144 -15.26 1.43 -2.54
CA ILE A 144 -14.84 2.18 -1.35
C ILE A 144 -16.03 2.41 -0.42
N ILE A 145 -17.14 2.94 -0.93
CA ILE A 145 -18.32 3.23 -0.11
C ILE A 145 -18.81 1.95 0.59
N VAL A 146 -18.97 0.85 -0.15
CA VAL A 146 -19.48 -0.41 0.40
C VAL A 146 -18.51 -1.03 1.41
N THR A 147 -17.20 -1.08 1.09
CA THR A 147 -16.21 -1.76 1.95
C THR A 147 -15.79 -0.94 3.16
N ARG A 148 -15.94 0.39 3.13
CA ARG A 148 -15.55 1.29 4.23
C ARG A 148 -16.72 1.77 5.09
N ALA A 149 -17.96 1.54 4.65
CA ALA A 149 -19.18 1.99 5.35
C ALA A 149 -19.18 1.70 6.87
N ASN A 150 -18.81 0.48 7.25
CA ASN A 150 -18.78 0.03 8.64
C ASN A 150 -17.38 0.08 9.29
N THR A 151 -16.41 0.73 8.64
CA THR A 151 -15.03 0.81 9.17
C THR A 151 -14.65 2.25 9.50
N ASP A 152 -14.51 3.12 8.50
CA ASP A 152 -13.92 4.45 8.66
C ASP A 152 -14.44 5.47 7.63
N ILE A 153 -15.56 5.21 6.96
CA ILE A 153 -16.11 6.12 5.94
C ILE A 153 -16.38 7.54 6.48
N LYS A 154 -16.77 7.66 7.77
CA LYS A 154 -16.99 8.96 8.42
C LYS A 154 -15.70 9.76 8.52
N GLN A 155 -14.64 9.12 9.03
CA GLN A 155 -13.32 9.76 9.11
C GLN A 155 -12.80 10.16 7.72
N ILE A 156 -12.98 9.29 6.73
CA ILE A 156 -12.61 9.60 5.34
C ILE A 156 -13.39 10.83 4.85
N GLY A 157 -14.69 10.93 5.15
CA GLY A 157 -15.53 12.06 4.79
C GLY A 157 -15.15 13.36 5.49
N ASP A 158 -14.78 13.30 6.78
CA ASP A 158 -14.34 14.46 7.55
C ASP A 158 -13.01 15.02 7.03
N GLU A 159 -12.09 14.15 6.60
CA GLU A 159 -10.79 14.53 6.02
C GLU A 159 -10.87 14.95 4.53
N PHE A 160 -11.99 14.66 3.86
CA PHE A 160 -12.24 15.00 2.45
C PHE A 160 -12.67 16.48 2.27
N GLN A 161 -13.24 17.09 3.31
CA GLN A 161 -13.72 18.49 3.30
C GLN A 161 -12.57 19.50 3.26
#